data_AF-I4EZ32-F1
#
_entry.id   AF-I4EZ32-F1
#
_cell.length_a   1.000
_cell.length_b   1.000
_cell.length_c   1.000
_cell.angle_alpha   90.00
_cell.angle_beta   90.00
_cell.angle_gamma   90.00
#
_symmetry.space_group_name_H-M   'P 1'
#
loop_
_entity.id
_entity.type
_entity.pdbx_description
1 polymer ?
#
loop_
_entity_poly.entity_id
_entity_poly.type
_entity_poly.pdbx_seq_one_letter_code
_entity_poly.pdbx_strand_id
1 'polypeptide(L)'
;MEPPVMDLVGFLLARIAEDTHAVATTAEDAGAEATAARVRADCAAKRKVVLACQAAAPDLRFLGTRPPGLADFPLPPRDLHQLAAVTLALLATPYADHPDFEQAWRP
;
A
#
# COMPACT_ATOMS: atom_id res chain seq x y z
N MET A 1 -20.80 -18.30 2.32
CA MET A 1 -19.45 -18.15 1.75
C MET A 1 -19.06 -16.73 2.10
N GLU A 2 -18.25 -16.54 3.14
CA GLU A 2 -17.70 -15.21 3.43
C GLU A 2 -16.88 -14.77 2.21
N PRO A 3 -16.97 -13.50 1.78
CA PRO A 3 -16.13 -13.01 0.72
C PRO A 3 -14.66 -13.22 1.13
N PRO A 4 -13.77 -13.58 0.19
CA PRO A 4 -12.36 -13.72 0.51
C PRO A 4 -11.87 -12.38 1.09
N VAL A 5 -11.38 -12.41 2.33
CA VAL A 5 -10.79 -11.25 2.98
C VAL A 5 -9.59 -10.81 2.14
N MET A 6 -9.67 -9.62 1.56
CA MET A 6 -8.58 -9.04 0.78
C MET A 6 -7.43 -8.72 1.73
N ASP A 7 -6.26 -9.34 1.54
CA ASP A 7 -5.09 -9.01 2.34
C ASP A 7 -4.47 -7.67 1.90
N LEU A 8 -3.60 -7.10 2.74
CA LEU A 8 -2.96 -5.81 2.50
C LEU A 8 -2.18 -5.76 1.17
N VAL A 9 -1.62 -6.90 0.74
CA VAL A 9 -0.90 -6.99 -0.55
C VAL A 9 -1.88 -6.88 -1.70
N GLY A 10 -2.96 -7.66 -1.68
CA GLY A 10 -4.04 -7.61 -2.67
C GLY A 10 -4.67 -6.23 -2.76
N PHE A 11 -4.93 -5.60 -1.60
CA PHE A 11 -5.44 -4.23 -1.51
C PHE A 11 -4.53 -3.23 -2.21
N LEU A 12 -3.22 -3.22 -1.90
CA LEU A 12 -2.27 -2.31 -2.54
C LEU A 12 -2.15 -2.55 -4.04
N LEU A 13 -2.13 -3.81 -4.48
CA LEU A 13 -2.08 -4.13 -5.91
C LEU A 13 -3.34 -3.65 -6.66
N ALA A 14 -4.51 -3.74 -6.04
CA ALA A 14 -5.76 -3.22 -6.60
C ALA A 14 -5.73 -1.68 -6.71
N ARG A 15 -5.35 -0.98 -5.64
CA ARG A 15 -5.25 0.49 -5.65
C ARG A 15 -4.22 1.02 -6.65
N ILE A 16 -3.05 0.37 -6.75
CA ILE A 16 -2.04 0.71 -7.75
C ILE A 16 -2.58 0.51 -9.17
N ALA A 17 -3.37 -0.55 -9.41
CA ALA A 17 -3.99 -0.77 -10.70
C ALA A 17 -5.01 0.34 -11.01
N GLU A 18 -5.88 0.69 -10.06
CA GLU A 18 -6.85 1.79 -10.21
C GLU A 18 -6.18 3.13 -10.50
N ASP A 19 -5.16 3.50 -9.72
CA ASP A 19 -4.39 4.74 -9.93
C ASP A 19 -3.76 4.78 -11.33
N THR A 20 -3.24 3.64 -11.80
CA THR A 20 -2.68 3.52 -13.15
C THR A 20 -3.73 3.74 -14.23
N HIS A 21 -4.94 3.19 -14.05
CA HIS A 21 -6.04 3.36 -15.01
C HIS A 21 -6.60 4.78 -15.00
N ALA A 22 -6.77 5.39 -13.82
CA ALA A 22 -7.28 6.76 -13.68
C ALA A 22 -6.43 7.75 -14.48
N VAL A 23 -5.10 7.62 -14.37
CA VAL A 23 -4.15 8.47 -15.09
C VAL A 23 -4.21 8.29 -16.61
N ALA A 24 -4.47 7.08 -17.09
CA ALA A 24 -4.63 6.82 -18.53
C ALA A 24 -5.86 7.52 -19.12
N THR A 25 -6.89 7.79 -18.31
CA THR A 25 -8.14 8.44 -18.74
C THR A 25 -8.10 9.97 -18.69
N THR A 26 -7.11 10.58 -18.03
CA THR A 26 -7.09 12.02 -17.74
C THR A 26 -6.10 12.84 -18.58
N ALA A 27 -5.26 12.22 -19.40
CA ALA A 27 -4.18 12.90 -20.12
C ALA A 27 -4.64 13.46 -21.48
N GLU A 28 -5.35 14.60 -21.48
CA GLU A 28 -5.76 15.29 -22.71
C GLU A 28 -4.84 16.45 -23.11
N ASP A 29 -4.08 17.02 -22.14
CA ASP A 29 -3.14 18.13 -22.36
C ASP A 29 -1.67 17.74 -22.18
N ALA A 30 -0.74 18.38 -22.91
CA ALA A 30 0.70 18.05 -22.86
C ALA A 30 1.34 18.19 -21.45
N GLY A 31 0.87 19.14 -20.63
CA GLY A 31 1.29 19.26 -19.23
C GLY A 31 0.70 18.18 -18.31
N ALA A 32 -0.50 17.70 -18.64
CA ALA A 32 -1.11 16.56 -17.97
C ALA A 32 -0.40 15.26 -18.31
N GLU A 33 0.10 15.10 -19.55
CA GLU A 33 0.84 13.91 -19.98
C GLU A 33 2.17 13.73 -19.24
N ALA A 34 2.94 14.80 -19.01
CA ALA A 34 4.18 14.70 -18.22
C ALA A 34 3.90 14.28 -16.77
N THR A 35 2.83 14.82 -16.18
CA THR A 35 2.38 14.41 -14.83
C THR A 35 1.89 12.97 -14.83
N ALA A 36 1.13 12.57 -15.84
CA ALA A 36 0.62 11.22 -16.02
C ALA A 36 1.74 10.19 -16.17
N ALA A 37 2.77 10.50 -16.96
CA ALA A 37 3.95 9.66 -17.11
C ALA A 37 4.68 9.44 -15.78
N ARG A 38 4.84 10.50 -14.98
CA ARG A 38 5.42 10.40 -13.63
C ARG A 38 4.58 9.52 -12.72
N VAL A 39 3.26 9.72 -12.65
CA VAL A 39 2.39 8.91 -11.78
C VAL A 39 2.39 7.44 -12.20
N ARG A 40 2.43 7.14 -13.51
CA ARG A 40 2.61 5.78 -14.02
C ARG A 40 3.95 5.17 -13.55
N ALA A 41 5.03 5.93 -13.60
CA ALA A 41 6.34 5.48 -13.10
C ALA A 41 6.31 5.21 -11.59
N ASP A 42 5.65 6.07 -10.80
CA ASP A 42 5.47 5.89 -9.36
C ASP A 42 4.64 4.63 -9.06
N CYS A 43 3.53 4.40 -9.78
CA CYS A 43 2.73 3.18 -9.66
C CYS A 43 3.54 1.92 -9.98
N ALA A 44 4.35 1.96 -11.04
CA ALA A 44 5.23 0.86 -11.40
C ALA A 44 6.30 0.59 -10.32
N ALA A 45 6.86 1.64 -9.70
CA ALA A 45 7.80 1.52 -8.60
C ALA A 45 7.14 0.93 -7.34
N LYS A 46 5.97 1.46 -6.93
CA LYS A 46 5.18 0.93 -5.81
C LYS A 46 4.85 -0.54 -6.01
N ARG A 47 4.44 -0.96 -7.22
CA ARG A 47 4.17 -2.37 -7.53
C ARG A 47 5.39 -3.25 -7.27
N LYS A 48 6.60 -2.81 -7.67
CA LYS A 48 7.84 -3.56 -7.41
C LYS A 48 8.12 -3.69 -5.91
N VAL A 49 7.89 -2.62 -5.14
CA VAL A 49 8.06 -2.66 -3.68
C VAL A 49 7.06 -3.63 -3.05
N VAL A 50 5.79 -3.60 -3.44
CA VAL A 50 4.75 -4.52 -2.93
C VAL A 50 5.12 -5.97 -3.21
N LEU A 51 5.56 -6.28 -4.44
CA LEU A 51 5.97 -7.64 -4.81
C LEU A 51 7.23 -8.09 -4.06
N ALA A 52 8.20 -7.19 -3.83
CA ALA A 52 9.38 -7.50 -3.04
C ALA A 52 9.02 -7.78 -1.57
N CYS A 53 8.13 -6.98 -0.98
CA CYS A 53 7.63 -7.20 0.38
C CYS A 53 6.85 -8.51 0.48
N GLN A 54 6.01 -8.83 -0.51
CA GLN A 54 5.29 -10.10 -0.58
C GLN A 54 6.26 -11.29 -0.61
N ALA A 55 7.31 -11.22 -1.44
CA ALA A 55 8.33 -12.26 -1.52
C ALA A 55 9.12 -12.43 -0.20
N ALA A 56 9.23 -11.37 0.60
CA ALA A 56 9.82 -11.40 1.93
C ALA A 56 8.90 -12.02 3.00
N ALA A 57 7.68 -12.47 2.64
CA ALA A 57 6.69 -13.04 3.56
C ALA A 57 6.40 -12.12 4.77
N PRO A 58 5.65 -11.02 4.59
CA PRO A 58 5.49 -9.98 5.61
C PRO A 58 4.69 -10.52 6.80
N ASP A 59 5.14 -10.22 8.03
CA ASP A 59 4.39 -10.57 9.24
C ASP A 59 3.33 -9.50 9.54
N LEU A 60 2.16 -9.62 8.91
CA LEU A 60 1.07 -8.64 9.07
C LEU A 60 0.47 -8.60 10.49
N ARG A 61 0.68 -9.66 11.30
CA ARG A 61 0.19 -9.68 12.69
C ARG A 61 0.87 -8.60 13.52
N PHE A 62 2.11 -8.24 13.17
CA PHE A 62 2.87 -7.17 13.79
C PHE A 62 2.13 -5.82 13.80
N LEU A 63 1.42 -5.48 12.72
CA LEU A 63 0.72 -4.19 12.58
C LEU A 63 -0.41 -4.00 13.61
N GLY A 64 -1.04 -5.11 14.04
CA GLY A 64 -2.07 -5.11 15.07
C GLY A 64 -1.55 -5.05 16.51
N THR A 65 -0.23 -5.08 16.73
CA THR A 65 0.39 -5.18 18.07
C THR A 65 0.76 -3.82 18.70
N ARG A 66 0.16 -2.73 18.22
CA ARG A 66 0.51 -1.38 18.67
C ARG A 66 0.28 -1.16 20.17
N PRO A 67 1.26 -0.61 20.92
CA PRO A 67 1.04 -0.20 22.29
C PRO A 67 0.05 0.97 22.35
N PRO A 68 -0.87 1.01 23.33
CA PRO A 68 -1.74 2.16 23.54
C PRO A 68 -0.89 3.44 23.73
N GLY A 69 -1.20 4.51 22.98
CA GLY A 69 -0.58 5.82 23.12
C GLY A 69 0.62 6.14 22.21
N LEU A 70 0.99 5.25 21.29
CA LEU A 70 2.05 5.46 20.28
C LEU A 70 1.51 5.30 18.85
N ALA A 71 0.43 5.99 18.53
CA ALA A 71 -0.29 5.81 17.26
C ALA A 71 0.47 6.30 16.01
N ASP A 72 1.46 7.19 16.19
CA ASP A 72 2.11 7.89 15.06
C ASP A 72 3.49 7.35 14.68
N PHE A 73 4.03 6.36 15.41
CA PHE A 73 5.34 5.79 15.11
C PHE A 73 5.28 4.26 15.06
N PRO A 74 5.55 3.64 13.89
CA PRO A 74 5.59 2.18 13.83
C PRO A 74 6.70 1.70 14.77
N LEU A 75 6.40 0.67 15.58
CA LEU A 75 7.41 0.00 16.39
C LEU A 75 8.63 -0.33 15.48
N PRO A 76 9.87 -0.11 15.94
CA PRO A 76 11.04 -0.38 15.12
C PRO A 76 11.02 -1.87 14.72
N PRO A 77 10.98 -2.19 13.41
CA PRO A 77 10.92 -3.56 12.95
C PRO A 77 12.18 -4.30 13.38
N ARG A 78 12.02 -5.54 13.85
CA ARG A 78 13.14 -6.34 14.39
C ARG A 78 13.77 -7.26 13.34
N ASP A 79 13.07 -7.52 12.26
CA ASP A 79 13.48 -8.40 11.18
C ASP A 79 12.92 -7.95 9.83
N LEU A 80 13.31 -8.68 8.78
CA LEU A 80 12.90 -8.42 7.41
C LEU A 80 11.38 -8.53 7.20
N HIS A 81 10.71 -9.45 7.91
CA HIS A 81 9.28 -9.72 7.76
C HIS A 81 8.44 -8.57 8.34
N GLN A 82 8.84 -8.03 9.49
CA GLN A 82 8.23 -6.86 10.10
C GLN A 82 8.50 -5.60 9.28
N LEU A 83 9.72 -5.43 8.76
CA LEU A 83 10.04 -4.31 7.89
C LEU A 83 9.18 -4.31 6.62
N ALA A 84 8.99 -5.49 6.01
CA ALA A 84 8.11 -5.66 4.87
C ALA A 84 6.65 -5.30 5.23
N ALA A 85 6.15 -5.75 6.39
CA ALA A 85 4.80 -5.41 6.86
C ALA A 85 4.61 -3.90 7.07
N VAL A 86 5.55 -3.22 7.74
CA VAL A 86 5.51 -1.76 7.95
C VAL A 86 5.58 -1.00 6.63
N THR A 87 6.43 -1.45 5.71
CA THR A 87 6.55 -0.82 4.39
C THR A 87 5.23 -0.88 3.63
N LEU A 88 4.54 -2.02 3.66
CA LEU A 88 3.21 -2.16 3.06
C LEU A 88 2.18 -1.26 3.76
N ALA A 89 2.16 -1.22 5.09
CA ALA A 89 1.24 -0.36 5.86
C ALA A 89 1.43 1.13 5.53
N LEU A 90 2.68 1.59 5.46
CA LEU A 90 3.01 2.97 5.08
C LEU A 90 2.56 3.29 3.65
N LEU A 91 2.78 2.39 2.69
CA LEU A 91 2.28 2.55 1.32
C LEU A 91 0.76 2.61 1.25
N ALA A 92 0.05 2.01 2.21
CA ALA A 92 -1.41 2.00 2.26
C ALA A 92 -2.01 3.27 2.88
N THR A 93 -1.20 4.10 3.54
CA THR A 93 -1.64 5.35 4.20
C THR A 93 -2.53 6.26 3.35
N PRO A 94 -2.26 6.50 2.05
CA PRO A 94 -3.12 7.35 1.22
C PRO A 94 -4.55 6.82 1.05
N TYR A 95 -4.78 5.54 1.34
CA TYR A 95 -6.05 4.87 1.15
C TYR A 95 -6.75 4.57 2.49
N ALA A 96 -6.34 5.22 3.59
CA ALA A 96 -6.84 4.93 4.95
C ALA A 96 -8.33 5.21 5.16
N ASP A 97 -8.98 5.93 4.24
CA ASP A 97 -10.41 6.23 4.21
C ASP A 97 -11.19 5.35 3.19
N HIS A 98 -10.50 4.42 2.53
CA HIS A 98 -11.13 3.49 1.58
C HIS A 98 -12.00 2.46 2.35
N PRO A 99 -13.20 2.08 1.86
CA PRO A 99 -14.08 1.14 2.57
C PRO A 99 -13.45 -0.24 2.83
N ASP A 100 -12.65 -0.73 1.87
CA ASP A 100 -11.92 -2.00 2.01
C ASP A 100 -10.62 -1.87 2.84
N PHE A 101 -10.29 -0.69 3.35
CA PHE A 101 -9.10 -0.50 4.19
C PHE A 101 -9.40 -1.00 5.62
N GLU A 102 -8.61 -1.96 6.10
CA GLU A 102 -8.76 -2.44 7.48
C GLU A 102 -7.98 -1.59 8.48
N GLN A 103 -8.59 -1.24 9.61
CA GLN A 103 -7.95 -0.45 10.67
C GLN A 103 -6.68 -1.12 11.24
N ALA A 104 -6.62 -2.45 11.20
CA ALA A 104 -5.46 -3.22 11.60
C ALA A 104 -4.20 -2.92 10.75
N TRP A 105 -4.37 -2.42 9.53
CA TRP A 105 -3.27 -2.07 8.62
C TRP A 105 -2.72 -0.67 8.82
N ARG A 106 -3.37 0.19 9.62
CA ARG A 106 -2.78 1.51 9.91
C ARG A 106 -1.40 1.30 10.56
N PRO A 107 -0.37 2.06 10.17
CA PRO A 107 0.94 2.01 10.83
C PRO A 107 0.85 2.49 12.29
#